data_AF-A0AA51XC14-F1
#
_entry.id   AF-A0AA51XC14-F1
#
_cell.length_a   1.000
_cell.length_b   1.000
_cell.length_c   1.000
_cell.angle_alpha   90.00
_cell.angle_beta   90.00
_cell.angle_gamma   90.00
#
_symmetry.space_group_name_H-M   'P 1'
#
loop_
_entity.id
_entity.type
_entity.pdbx_description
1 polymer ?
#
loop_
_entity_poly.entity_id
_entity_poly.type
_entity_poly.pdbx_seq_one_letter_code
_entity_poly.pdbx_strand_id
1 'polypeptide(L)'
;MSTFFKLSMLGVVFFVSGCANLIGFTGADTGKRVGDWVEYNVNHPGLTIKIMEPYSEELMPISTVGKTSPSPLRHTVIFGTQSSQHKLEIVGRYSKELYLDNKFYGSVWLGDVLIRDGSLSIDGKLVATVEN
;
A
#
# COMPACT_ATOMS: atom_id res chain seq x y z
N MET A 1 14.03 -36.55 33.84
CA MET A 1 14.16 -35.12 33.52
C MET A 1 14.93 -34.98 32.20
N SER A 2 14.29 -35.23 31.05
CA SER A 2 15.00 -35.20 29.75
C SER A 2 14.09 -35.12 28.51
N THR A 3 12.78 -35.35 28.64
CA THR A 3 11.83 -35.28 27.51
C THR A 3 11.17 -33.91 27.33
N PHE A 4 10.89 -33.19 28.42
CA PHE A 4 10.25 -31.87 28.35
C PHE A 4 11.16 -30.78 27.77
N PHE A 5 12.48 -30.90 27.91
CA PHE A 5 13.42 -29.93 27.35
C PHE A 5 13.59 -30.06 25.82
N LYS A 6 13.31 -31.23 25.22
CA LYS A 6 13.42 -31.42 23.76
C LYS A 6 12.24 -30.81 22.98
N LEU A 7 11.04 -30.76 23.57
CA LEU A 7 9.89 -30.10 22.92
C LEU A 7 10.01 -28.57 22.92
N SER A 8 10.64 -28.00 23.95
CA SER A 8 10.87 -26.54 24.02
C SER A 8 11.79 -26.03 22.91
N MET A 9 12.67 -26.87 22.37
CA MET A 9 13.61 -26.43 21.32
C MET A 9 12.98 -26.45 19.93
N LEU A 10 11.97 -27.28 19.68
CA LEU A 10 11.22 -27.27 18.41
C LEU A 10 10.31 -26.05 18.26
N GLY A 11 9.79 -25.52 19.38
CA GLY A 11 8.96 -24.30 19.37
C GLY A 11 9.73 -23.06 18.93
N VAL A 12 11.04 -22.98 19.23
CA VAL A 12 11.87 -21.80 18.92
C VAL A 12 12.33 -21.79 17.46
N VAL A 13 12.53 -22.96 16.84
CA VAL A 13 12.99 -23.04 15.43
C VAL A 13 11.92 -22.56 14.44
N PHE A 14 10.63 -22.64 14.79
CA PHE A 14 9.54 -22.07 13.97
C PHE A 14 9.45 -20.54 14.01
N PHE A 15 10.07 -19.88 14.99
CA PHE A 15 10.13 -18.41 15.03
C PHE A 15 11.26 -17.82 14.18
N VAL A 16 12.23 -18.64 13.74
CA VAL A 16 13.42 -18.15 13.00
C VAL A 16 13.33 -18.38 11.49
N SER A 17 12.34 -19.12 10.99
CA SER A 17 12.15 -19.36 9.54
C SER A 17 11.13 -18.42 8.89
N GLY A 18 10.55 -17.49 9.63
CA GLY A 18 9.63 -16.48 9.12
C GLY A 18 10.33 -15.27 8.50
N CYS A 19 11.43 -15.45 7.77
CA CYS A 19 11.95 -14.40 6.90
C CYS A 19 10.90 -14.18 5.80
N ALA A 20 10.00 -13.24 6.06
CA ALA A 20 8.90 -12.83 5.21
C ALA A 20 9.42 -12.43 3.83
N ASN A 21 9.47 -13.40 2.92
CA ASN A 21 9.41 -13.15 1.49
C ASN A 21 7.99 -12.68 1.17
N LEU A 22 7.65 -11.45 1.57
CA LEU A 22 6.56 -10.67 0.97
C LEU A 22 6.97 -10.35 -0.47
N ILE A 23 7.09 -11.38 -1.31
CA ILE A 23 7.11 -11.27 -2.76
C ILE A 23 5.65 -11.13 -3.19
N GLY A 24 5.02 -10.03 -2.79
CA GLY A 24 3.71 -9.67 -3.32
C GLY A 24 3.91 -8.91 -4.63
N PHE A 25 3.16 -9.29 -5.66
CA PHE A 25 3.08 -8.51 -6.88
C PHE A 25 2.44 -7.16 -6.57
N THR A 26 3.13 -6.08 -6.95
CA THR A 26 2.57 -4.72 -6.93
C THR A 26 1.79 -4.50 -8.23
N GLY A 27 0.62 -3.89 -8.15
CA GLY A 27 -0.19 -3.57 -9.33
C GLY A 27 -1.52 -2.91 -8.97
N ALA A 28 -2.35 -2.65 -9.97
CA ALA A 28 -3.71 -2.15 -9.79
C ALA A 28 -4.66 -2.83 -10.77
N ASP A 29 -5.95 -2.91 -10.43
CA ASP A 29 -7.00 -3.24 -11.38
C ASP A 29 -7.26 -2.08 -12.38
N THR A 30 -8.08 -2.32 -13.40
CA THR A 30 -8.42 -1.29 -14.40
C THR A 30 -9.43 -0.26 -13.91
N GLY A 31 -9.85 -0.33 -12.65
CA GLY A 31 -10.95 0.46 -12.10
C GLY A 31 -12.33 -0.13 -12.40
N LYS A 32 -13.25 0.05 -11.46
CA LYS A 32 -14.66 -0.31 -11.56
C LYS A 32 -15.53 0.89 -11.25
N ARG A 33 -16.52 1.18 -12.10
CA ARG A 33 -17.50 2.23 -11.83
C ARG A 33 -18.43 1.84 -10.67
N VAL A 34 -18.58 2.74 -9.71
CA VAL A 34 -19.45 2.62 -8.54
C VAL A 34 -20.21 3.94 -8.37
N GLY A 35 -21.39 4.04 -8.99
CA GLY A 35 -22.15 5.29 -9.07
C GLY A 35 -21.41 6.36 -9.87
N ASP A 36 -21.17 7.50 -9.23
CA ASP A 36 -20.44 8.65 -9.78
C ASP A 36 -18.92 8.58 -9.55
N TRP A 37 -18.42 7.42 -9.10
CA TRP A 37 -17.01 7.19 -8.80
C TRP A 37 -16.44 6.05 -9.61
N VAL A 38 -15.12 6.04 -9.78
CA VAL A 38 -14.33 4.89 -10.20
C VAL A 38 -13.49 4.44 -9.02
N GLU A 39 -13.68 3.19 -8.58
CA GLU A 39 -12.89 2.55 -7.54
C GLU A 39 -11.77 1.74 -8.21
N TYR A 40 -10.53 1.97 -7.78
CA TYR A 40 -9.37 1.17 -8.14
C TYR A 40 -8.88 0.39 -6.92
N ASN A 41 -8.64 -0.91 -7.08
CA ASN A 41 -7.96 -1.72 -6.07
C ASN A 41 -6.49 -1.85 -6.43
N VAL A 42 -5.62 -1.40 -5.52
CA VAL A 42 -4.18 -1.45 -5.67
C VAL A 42 -3.62 -2.56 -4.79
N ASN A 43 -2.92 -3.49 -5.42
CA ASN A 43 -2.22 -4.58 -4.77
C ASN A 43 -0.86 -4.09 -4.27
N HIS A 44 -0.64 -4.17 -2.96
CA HIS A 44 0.67 -3.98 -2.35
C HIS A 44 0.84 -4.98 -1.19
N PRO A 45 2.03 -5.60 -1.03
CA PRO A 45 2.22 -6.60 0.02
C PRO A 45 1.91 -6.05 1.42
N GLY A 46 0.87 -6.57 2.06
CA GLY A 46 0.46 -6.18 3.41
C GLY A 46 -0.41 -4.94 3.51
N LEU A 47 -0.77 -4.28 2.39
CA LEU A 47 -1.74 -3.18 2.39
C LEU A 47 -2.91 -3.51 1.47
N THR A 48 -4.12 -3.20 1.92
CA THR A 48 -5.31 -3.16 1.06
C THR A 48 -5.53 -1.71 0.68
N ILE A 49 -5.29 -1.36 -0.59
CA ILE A 49 -5.31 0.03 -1.01
C ILE A 49 -6.47 0.24 -1.98
N LYS A 50 -7.33 1.21 -1.67
CA LYS A 50 -8.42 1.66 -2.52
C LYS A 50 -8.23 3.12 -2.90
N ILE A 51 -8.44 3.42 -4.17
CA ILE A 51 -8.41 4.78 -4.70
C ILE A 51 -9.78 5.05 -5.33
N MET A 52 -10.41 6.16 -4.96
CA MET A 52 -11.70 6.59 -5.51
C MET A 52 -11.55 7.94 -6.19
N GLU A 53 -11.77 7.94 -7.50
CA GLU A 53 -11.79 9.16 -8.32
C GLU A 53 -13.23 9.45 -8.78
N PRO A 54 -13.65 10.73 -8.88
CA PRO A 54 -14.89 11.09 -9.54
C PRO A 54 -14.87 10.57 -10.98
N TYR A 55 -15.97 9.96 -11.42
CA TYR A 55 -16.09 9.47 -12.79
C TYR A 55 -15.96 10.62 -13.79
N SER A 56 -15.03 10.47 -14.73
CA SER A 56 -14.87 11.36 -15.88
C SER A 56 -14.41 10.54 -17.09
N GLU A 57 -14.83 10.96 -18.29
CA GLU A 57 -14.34 10.39 -19.55
C GLU A 57 -12.86 10.72 -19.80
N GLU A 58 -12.33 11.72 -19.08
CA GLU A 58 -10.93 12.16 -19.15
C GLU A 58 -10.01 11.39 -18.18
N LEU A 59 -10.55 10.44 -17.42
CA LEU A 59 -9.73 9.61 -16.52
C LEU A 59 -8.70 8.83 -17.33
N MET A 60 -7.43 8.95 -16.91
CA MET A 60 -6.36 8.17 -17.50
C MET A 60 -6.41 6.72 -16.98
N PRO A 61 -5.89 5.74 -17.75
CA PRO A 61 -5.61 4.42 -17.20
C PRO A 61 -4.69 4.54 -15.99
N ILE A 62 -5.04 3.87 -14.89
CA ILE A 62 -4.18 3.79 -13.71
C ILE A 62 -2.85 3.12 -14.07
N SER A 63 -1.76 3.65 -13.55
CA SER A 63 -0.42 3.16 -13.83
C SER A 63 0.30 2.85 -12.53
N THR A 64 0.97 1.69 -12.49
CA THR A 64 1.72 1.23 -11.33
C THR A 64 3.16 0.91 -11.70
N VAL A 65 4.11 1.42 -10.93
CA VAL A 65 5.53 1.14 -11.08
C VAL A 65 6.06 0.58 -9.76
N GLY A 66 6.33 -0.72 -9.74
CA GLY A 66 7.00 -1.39 -8.62
C GLY A 66 8.51 -1.49 -8.87
N LYS A 67 9.31 -0.93 -7.96
CA LYS A 67 10.77 -1.10 -7.93
C LYS A 67 11.18 -1.81 -6.65
N THR A 68 11.83 -2.96 -6.79
CA THR A 68 12.38 -3.73 -5.67
C THR A 68 13.86 -3.40 -5.39
N SER A 69 14.50 -2.60 -6.24
CA SER A 69 15.92 -2.20 -6.15
C SER A 69 16.16 -0.80 -6.75
N PRO A 70 17.08 0.00 -6.19
CA PRO A 70 17.74 -0.21 -4.89
C PRO A 70 16.77 -0.10 -3.72
N SER A 71 17.10 -0.71 -2.58
CA SER A 71 16.30 -0.61 -1.35
C SER A 71 16.24 0.86 -0.89
N PRO A 72 15.09 1.36 -0.39
CA PRO A 72 13.85 0.65 -0.06
C PRO A 72 12.97 0.27 -1.26
N LEU A 73 12.12 -0.76 -1.09
CA LEU A 73 11.06 -1.08 -2.05
C LEU A 73 10.19 0.17 -2.26
N ARG A 74 9.97 0.54 -3.52
CA ARG A 74 9.11 1.67 -3.90
C ARG A 74 8.02 1.17 -4.82
N HIS A 75 6.78 1.42 -4.44
CA HIS A 75 5.61 1.22 -5.29
C HIS A 75 4.96 2.57 -5.56
N THR A 76 4.94 2.98 -6.81
CA THR A 76 4.32 4.23 -7.26
C THR A 76 3.04 3.93 -8.02
N VAL A 77 1.96 4.62 -7.69
CA VAL A 77 0.67 4.54 -8.38
C VAL A 77 0.31 5.92 -8.88
N ILE A 78 -0.04 6.01 -10.15
CA ILE A 78 -0.42 7.24 -10.85
C ILE A 78 -1.87 7.09 -11.32
N PHE A 79 -2.71 8.07 -11.00
CA PHE A 79 -4.14 8.06 -11.28
C PHE A 79 -4.68 9.50 -11.47
N GLY A 80 -5.95 9.62 -11.82
CA GLY A 80 -6.62 10.90 -12.09
C GLY A 80 -6.71 11.22 -13.59
N THR A 81 -6.95 12.49 -13.91
CA THR A 81 -7.03 13.00 -15.28
C THR A 81 -5.69 13.59 -15.74
N GLN A 82 -5.56 13.91 -17.03
CA GLN A 82 -4.35 14.60 -17.53
C GLN A 82 -4.11 15.97 -16.88
N SER A 83 -5.18 16.66 -16.47
CA SER A 83 -5.13 18.01 -15.87
C SER A 83 -4.99 17.97 -14.34
N SER A 84 -5.38 16.87 -13.69
CA SER A 84 -5.30 16.67 -12.24
C SER A 84 -4.77 15.28 -11.94
N GLN A 85 -3.49 15.08 -12.22
CA GLN A 85 -2.81 13.81 -11.97
C GLN A 85 -2.36 13.72 -10.52
N HIS A 86 -2.66 12.58 -9.90
CA HIS A 86 -2.24 12.26 -8.54
C HIS A 86 -1.17 11.15 -8.54
N LYS A 87 -0.34 11.14 -7.50
CA LYS A 87 0.71 10.15 -7.30
C LYS A 87 0.75 9.68 -5.86
N LEU A 88 0.43 8.41 -5.65
CA LEU A 88 0.68 7.69 -4.40
C LEU A 88 2.04 6.99 -4.50
N GLU A 89 2.93 7.25 -3.53
CA GLU A 89 4.17 6.51 -3.36
C GLU A 89 4.18 5.78 -2.02
N ILE A 90 4.48 4.49 -2.08
CA ILE A 90 4.61 3.61 -0.92
C ILE A 90 6.07 3.20 -0.85
N VAL A 91 6.75 3.58 0.23
CA VAL A 91 8.19 3.39 0.39
C VAL A 91 8.47 2.53 1.62
N GLY A 92 9.19 1.43 1.43
CA GLY A 92 9.56 0.50 2.50
C GLY A 92 8.96 -0.89 2.30
N ARG A 93 9.59 -1.89 2.94
CA ARG A 93 9.13 -3.30 2.90
C ARG A 93 8.22 -3.64 4.09
N TYR A 94 8.59 -3.16 5.27
CA TYR A 94 7.92 -3.50 6.53
C TYR A 94 7.07 -2.33 7.01
N SER A 95 7.70 -1.35 7.68
CA SER A 95 7.13 -0.02 7.86
C SER A 95 7.12 0.70 6.52
N LYS A 96 5.92 0.95 5.98
CA LYS A 96 5.71 1.57 4.68
C LYS A 96 5.30 3.01 4.90
N GLU A 97 6.14 3.92 4.44
CA GLU A 97 5.82 5.34 4.37
C GLU A 97 4.85 5.58 3.21
N LEU A 98 3.79 6.34 3.47
CA LEU A 98 2.79 6.71 2.49
C LEU A 98 2.95 8.18 2.13
N TYR A 99 3.14 8.43 0.83
CA TYR A 99 3.19 9.77 0.27
C TYR A 99 2.08 9.93 -0.77
N LEU A 100 1.28 10.99 -0.66
CA LEU A 100 0.33 11.40 -1.70
C LEU A 100 0.72 12.78 -2.20
N ASP A 101 0.96 12.90 -3.50
CA ASP A 101 1.38 14.13 -4.18
C ASP A 101 2.61 14.77 -3.51
N ASN A 102 3.61 13.93 -3.25
CA ASN A 102 4.87 14.25 -2.56
C ASN A 102 4.74 14.70 -1.09
N LYS A 103 3.55 14.59 -0.48
CA LYS A 103 3.34 14.91 0.94
C LYS A 103 3.32 13.63 1.76
N PHE A 104 4.01 13.61 2.90
CA PHE A 104 4.05 12.47 3.81
C PHE A 104 2.79 12.41 4.69
N TYR A 105 2.15 11.25 4.76
CA TYR A 105 0.95 11.03 5.58
C TYR A 105 1.20 10.11 6.78
N GLY A 106 2.34 9.44 6.86
CA GLY A 106 2.66 8.53 7.95
C GLY A 106 3.15 7.18 7.47
N SER A 107 3.37 6.29 8.43
CA SER A 107 3.92 4.97 8.21
C SER A 107 2.99 3.89 8.74
N VAL A 108 2.80 2.85 7.94
CA VAL A 108 1.93 1.71 8.28
C VAL A 108 2.65 0.39 8.01
N TRP A 109 2.46 -0.60 8.89
CA TRP A 109 3.01 -1.93 8.69
C TRP A 109 2.09 -2.80 7.85
N LEU A 110 0.82 -2.86 8.28
CA LEU A 110 -0.31 -3.53 7.65
C LEU A 110 -1.54 -2.65 7.86
N GLY A 111 -2.49 -2.69 6.92
CA GLY A 111 -3.75 -1.96 7.08
C GLY A 111 -4.45 -1.63 5.78
N ASP A 112 -5.56 -0.92 5.93
CA ASP A 112 -6.39 -0.46 4.82
C ASP A 112 -6.07 1.01 4.53
N VAL A 113 -5.72 1.33 3.28
CA VAL A 113 -5.48 2.69 2.81
C VAL A 113 -6.59 3.09 1.85
N LEU A 114 -7.29 4.17 2.14
CA LEU A 114 -8.28 4.76 1.25
C LEU A 114 -7.83 6.15 0.82
N ILE A 115 -7.75 6.36 -0.49
CA ILE A 115 -7.62 7.69 -1.08
C ILE A 115 -8.93 8.06 -1.73
N ARG A 116 -9.46 9.22 -1.37
CA ARG A 116 -10.70 9.75 -1.94
C ARG A 116 -10.66 11.27 -1.84
N ASP A 117 -10.97 11.96 -2.93
CA ASP A 117 -11.04 13.44 -2.96
C ASP A 117 -9.79 14.12 -2.39
N GLY A 118 -8.61 13.64 -2.81
CA GLY A 118 -7.31 14.14 -2.33
C GLY A 118 -7.01 13.87 -0.85
N SER A 119 -7.89 13.17 -0.14
CA SER A 119 -7.75 12.81 1.28
C SER A 119 -7.27 11.37 1.42
N LEU A 120 -6.34 11.13 2.35
CA LEU A 120 -5.82 9.80 2.66
C LEU A 120 -6.31 9.36 4.05
N SER A 121 -6.89 8.18 4.12
CA SER A 121 -7.28 7.52 5.36
C SER A 121 -6.52 6.20 5.55
N ILE A 122 -6.16 5.89 6.79
CA ILE A 122 -5.55 4.62 7.19
C ILE A 122 -6.48 3.96 8.22
N ASP A 123 -6.89 2.72 7.98
CA ASP A 123 -7.80 1.95 8.83
C ASP A 123 -9.09 2.74 9.19
N GLY A 124 -9.64 3.42 8.19
CA GLY A 124 -10.85 4.24 8.32
C GLY A 124 -10.67 5.57 9.06
N LYS A 125 -9.46 5.92 9.49
CA LYS A 125 -9.15 7.21 10.10
C LYS A 125 -8.52 8.14 9.08
N LEU A 126 -9.12 9.31 8.90
CA LEU A 126 -8.53 10.38 8.09
C LEU A 126 -7.19 10.81 8.70
N VAL A 127 -6.15 10.87 7.87
CA VAL A 127 -4.81 11.23 8.30
C VAL A 127 -4.42 12.57 7.71
N ALA A 128 -3.90 13.46 8.55
CA ALA A 128 -3.38 14.75 8.11
C ALA A 128 -1.97 14.57 7.53
N THR A 129 -1.59 15.46 6.62
CA THR A 129 -0.20 15.57 6.18
C THR A 129 0.68 15.91 7.37
N VAL A 130 1.79 15.19 7.52
CA VAL A 130 2.80 15.53 8.52
C VAL A 130 3.67 16.62 7.91
N GLU A 131 3.53 17.86 8.41
CA GLU A 131 4.46 18.94 8.08
C GLU A 131 5.81 18.63 8.74
N ASN A 132 6.88 18.71 7.95
CA ASN A 132 8.26 18.67 8.44
C ASN A 132 8.75 20.08 8.77
#